data_AF-A0A833LER7-F1
#
_entry.id   AF-A0A833LER7-F1
#
_cell.length_a   1.000
_cell.length_b   1.000
_cell.length_c   1.000
_cell.angle_alpha   90.00
_cell.angle_beta   90.00
_cell.angle_gamma   90.00
#
_symmetry.space_group_name_H-M   'P 1'
#
loop_
_entity.id
_entity.type
_entity.pdbx_description
1 polymer ?
#
loop_
_entity_poly.entity_id
_entity_poly.type
_entity_poly.pdbx_seq_one_letter_code
_entity_poly.pdbx_strand_id
1 'polypeptide(L)'
;MDTDNHVTEIVRAADRDRYLADLTAPAAARPHLFALHAFAAEIARIPAHISEPTLGEIRLKWWHDALHGDAAGHPVAAAVKRAIGAFSLPLAAFDRLLEARIFDLWHDPMPSLADLEGYAGDTSSSLLQLAAIVLAGGRDPGTAEAAGHAGVALTITGRLRTLGHDSSARRLFLPADIAARHGLDLDTLFAGTATPALGALLAEMRDVVRHHL
;
A
#
# COMPACT_ATOMS: atom_id res chain seq x y z
N MET A 1 -15.02 -18.26 -15.24
CA MET A 1 -13.66 -17.66 -15.29
C MET A 1 -12.92 -18.19 -14.09
N ASP A 2 -11.78 -18.84 -14.29
CA ASP A 2 -10.98 -19.40 -13.19
C ASP A 2 -10.62 -18.27 -12.20
N THR A 3 -10.85 -18.48 -10.90
CA THR A 3 -10.66 -17.46 -9.86
C THR A 3 -9.22 -16.94 -9.86
N ASP A 4 -8.25 -17.81 -10.08
CA ASP A 4 -6.84 -17.46 -10.06
C ASP A 4 -6.45 -16.59 -11.27
N ASN A 5 -7.10 -16.80 -12.42
CA ASN A 5 -6.92 -15.95 -13.61
C ASN A 5 -7.49 -14.54 -13.39
N HIS A 6 -8.62 -14.42 -12.69
CA HIS A 6 -9.21 -13.12 -12.36
C HIS A 6 -8.32 -12.29 -11.43
N VAL A 7 -7.82 -12.90 -10.35
CA VAL A 7 -6.92 -12.27 -9.37
C VAL A 7 -5.64 -11.79 -10.05
N THR A 8 -5.06 -12.63 -10.92
CA THR A 8 -3.85 -12.31 -11.68
C THR A 8 -4.05 -11.08 -12.59
N GLU A 9 -5.18 -11.00 -13.30
CA GLU A 9 -5.48 -9.87 -14.19
C GLU A 9 -5.74 -8.57 -13.42
N ILE A 10 -6.27 -8.61 -12.20
CA ILE A 10 -6.36 -7.43 -11.33
C ILE A 10 -4.96 -6.86 -11.07
N VAL A 11 -4.02 -7.71 -10.64
CA VAL A 11 -2.64 -7.25 -10.36
C VAL A 11 -1.98 -6.75 -11.63
N ARG A 12 -2.15 -7.46 -12.76
CA ARG A 12 -1.60 -7.06 -14.05
C ARG A 12 -2.03 -5.65 -14.48
N ALA A 13 -3.29 -5.31 -14.25
CA ALA A 13 -3.87 -4.02 -14.62
C ALA A 13 -3.53 -2.90 -13.62
N ALA A 14 -3.48 -3.22 -12.32
CA ALA A 14 -3.32 -2.22 -11.26
C ALA A 14 -1.86 -1.95 -10.88
N ASP A 15 -1.00 -2.97 -10.94
CA ASP A 15 0.40 -2.89 -10.48
C ASP A 15 1.30 -3.78 -11.34
N ARG A 16 1.80 -3.19 -12.43
CA ARG A 16 2.62 -3.90 -13.42
C ARG A 16 3.93 -4.41 -12.83
N ASP A 17 4.54 -3.66 -11.92
CA ASP A 17 5.82 -4.01 -11.31
C ASP A 17 5.66 -5.22 -10.39
N ARG A 18 4.63 -5.24 -9.53
CA ARG A 18 4.31 -6.41 -8.70
C ARG A 18 3.88 -7.61 -9.52
N TYR A 19 3.09 -7.41 -10.58
CA TYR A 19 2.72 -8.49 -11.49
C TYR A 19 3.96 -9.20 -12.06
N LEU A 20 4.95 -8.43 -12.53
CA LEU A 20 6.18 -9.00 -13.07
C LEU A 20 7.03 -9.66 -11.98
N ALA A 21 7.09 -9.08 -10.79
CA ALA A 21 7.79 -9.67 -9.65
C ALA A 21 7.21 -11.03 -9.27
N ASP A 22 5.88 -11.14 -9.15
CA ASP A 22 5.19 -12.38 -8.79
C ASP A 22 5.41 -13.51 -9.81
N LEU A 23 5.55 -13.19 -11.09
CA LEU A 23 5.86 -14.18 -12.12
C LEU A 23 7.22 -14.87 -11.93
N THR A 24 8.15 -14.23 -11.21
CA THR A 24 9.48 -14.79 -10.92
C THR A 24 9.44 -15.80 -9.77
N ALA A 25 8.39 -15.79 -8.94
CA ALA A 25 8.26 -16.68 -7.79
C ALA A 25 8.03 -18.16 -8.21
N PRO A 26 8.25 -19.14 -7.30
CA PRO A 26 7.89 -20.53 -7.53
C PRO A 26 6.41 -20.70 -7.86
N ALA A 27 6.08 -21.58 -8.81
CA ALA A 27 4.71 -21.74 -9.33
C ALA A 27 3.65 -21.99 -8.23
N ALA A 28 4.00 -22.73 -7.18
CA ALA A 28 3.10 -23.00 -6.05
C ALA A 28 2.80 -21.77 -5.17
N ALA A 29 3.69 -20.76 -5.15
CA ALA A 29 3.50 -19.54 -4.37
C ALA A 29 2.73 -18.45 -5.13
N ARG A 30 2.82 -18.44 -6.47
CA ARG A 30 2.27 -17.34 -7.30
C ARG A 30 0.80 -17.02 -7.06
N PRO A 31 -0.14 -17.99 -6.99
CA PRO A 31 -1.55 -17.66 -6.77
C PRO A 31 -1.79 -16.92 -5.45
N HIS A 32 -0.98 -17.21 -4.43
CA HIS A 32 -1.08 -16.59 -3.12
C HIS A 32 -0.46 -15.19 -3.10
N LEU A 33 0.67 -14.98 -3.79
CA LEU A 33 1.24 -13.64 -3.97
C LEU A 33 0.29 -12.74 -4.75
N PHE A 34 -0.27 -13.24 -5.86
CA PHE A 34 -1.29 -12.50 -6.62
C PHE A 34 -2.52 -12.19 -5.76
N ALA A 35 -2.95 -13.09 -4.86
CA ALA A 35 -4.05 -12.82 -3.95
C ALA A 35 -3.75 -11.65 -3.00
N LEU A 36 -2.56 -11.62 -2.38
CA LEU A 36 -2.13 -10.53 -1.51
C LEU A 36 -2.06 -9.20 -2.26
N HIS A 37 -1.45 -9.20 -3.44
CA HIS A 37 -1.29 -7.98 -4.25
C HIS A 37 -2.60 -7.51 -4.87
N ALA A 38 -3.51 -8.41 -5.26
CA ALA A 38 -4.84 -8.03 -5.74
C ALA A 38 -5.67 -7.39 -4.63
N PHE A 39 -5.64 -7.95 -3.42
CA PHE A 39 -6.28 -7.35 -2.25
C PHE A 39 -5.75 -5.93 -1.99
N ALA A 40 -4.42 -5.78 -1.94
CA ALA A 40 -3.79 -4.48 -1.75
C ALA A 40 -4.18 -3.47 -2.85
N ALA A 41 -4.32 -3.92 -4.10
CA ALA A 41 -4.73 -3.10 -5.23
C ALA A 41 -6.24 -2.74 -5.20
N GLU A 42 -7.10 -3.60 -4.66
CA GLU A 42 -8.53 -3.30 -4.54
C GLU A 42 -8.81 -2.28 -3.44
N ILE A 43 -8.23 -2.46 -2.26
CA ILE A 43 -8.44 -1.51 -1.15
C ILE A 43 -7.81 -0.14 -1.43
N ALA A 44 -6.65 -0.09 -2.10
CA ALA A 44 -6.01 1.17 -2.47
C ALA A 44 -6.81 1.97 -3.52
N ARG A 45 -7.71 1.32 -4.27
CA ARG A 45 -8.59 1.97 -5.27
C ARG A 45 -9.92 2.41 -4.70
N ILE A 46 -10.27 2.07 -3.46
CA ILE A 46 -11.53 2.47 -2.84
C ILE A 46 -11.76 3.99 -2.94
N PRO A 47 -10.79 4.88 -2.61
CA PRO A 47 -10.99 6.33 -2.71
C PRO A 47 -11.40 6.81 -4.11
N ALA A 48 -10.96 6.12 -5.17
CA ALA A 48 -11.27 6.50 -6.56
C ALA A 48 -12.70 6.13 -7.00
N HIS A 49 -13.44 5.36 -6.19
CA HIS A 49 -14.75 4.80 -6.54
C HIS A 49 -15.87 5.21 -5.58
N ILE A 50 -15.58 6.12 -4.65
CA ILE A 50 -16.52 6.61 -3.63
C ILE A 50 -16.61 8.13 -3.71
N SER A 51 -17.79 8.67 -3.38
CA SER A 51 -18.01 10.13 -3.31
C SER A 51 -17.84 10.68 -1.89
N GLU A 52 -18.07 9.86 -0.88
CA GLU A 52 -18.07 10.24 0.54
C GLU A 52 -17.14 9.30 1.32
N PRO A 53 -16.27 9.82 2.22
CA PRO A 53 -15.34 8.99 3.00
C PRO A 53 -16.01 7.84 3.76
N THR A 54 -17.20 8.08 4.31
CA THR A 54 -18.00 7.08 5.04
C THR A 54 -18.38 5.86 4.20
N LEU A 55 -18.58 6.02 2.89
CA LEU A 55 -18.80 4.88 1.98
C LEU A 55 -17.53 4.04 1.81
N GLY A 56 -16.36 4.69 1.84
CA GLY A 56 -15.06 4.02 1.84
C GLY A 56 -14.84 3.21 3.11
N GLU A 57 -15.18 3.76 4.27
CA GLU A 57 -15.08 3.05 5.56
C GLU A 57 -15.99 1.82 5.59
N ILE A 58 -17.21 1.90 5.05
CA ILE A 58 -18.11 0.74 4.91
C ILE A 58 -17.48 -0.33 4.01
N ARG A 59 -16.80 0.05 2.93
CA ARG A 59 -16.10 -0.89 2.04
C ARG A 59 -14.90 -1.55 2.72
N LEU A 60 -14.12 -0.79 3.50
CA LEU A 60 -13.00 -1.34 4.28
C LEU A 60 -13.49 -2.28 5.39
N LYS A 61 -14.59 -1.92 6.07
CA LYS A 61 -15.24 -2.80 7.04
C LYS A 61 -15.75 -4.08 6.40
N TRP A 62 -16.36 -4.00 5.22
CA TRP A 62 -16.76 -5.19 4.47
C TRP A 62 -15.57 -6.12 4.20
N TRP A 63 -14.40 -5.56 3.86
CA TRP A 63 -13.17 -6.35 3.70
C TRP A 63 -12.74 -7.05 4.99
N HIS A 64 -12.72 -6.32 6.10
CA HIS A 64 -12.43 -6.90 7.41
C HIS A 64 -13.36 -8.08 7.71
N ASP A 65 -14.67 -7.88 7.55
CA ASP A 65 -15.69 -8.90 7.83
C ASP A 65 -15.56 -10.08 6.86
N ALA A 66 -15.22 -9.85 5.59
CA ALA A 66 -15.04 -10.89 4.59
C ALA A 66 -13.82 -11.79 4.88
N LEU A 67 -12.72 -11.21 5.38
CA LEU A 67 -11.51 -11.96 5.74
C LEU A 67 -11.69 -12.78 7.03
N HIS A 68 -12.45 -12.26 8.00
CA HIS A 68 -12.77 -12.95 9.26
C HIS A 68 -13.91 -13.97 9.14
N GLY A 69 -14.88 -13.69 8.27
CA GLY A 69 -16.14 -14.42 8.16
C GLY A 69 -16.23 -15.20 6.87
N ASP A 70 -17.26 -14.94 6.06
CA ASP A 70 -17.43 -15.52 4.73
C ASP A 70 -16.98 -14.51 3.66
N ALA A 71 -16.28 -14.99 2.63
CA ALA A 71 -15.89 -14.17 1.48
C ALA A 71 -17.10 -13.77 0.60
N ALA A 72 -18.29 -14.32 0.87
CA ALA A 72 -19.54 -13.99 0.20
C ALA A 72 -19.45 -14.07 -1.35
N GLY A 73 -18.70 -15.06 -1.85
CA GLY A 73 -18.46 -15.26 -3.27
C GLY A 73 -17.46 -14.28 -3.93
N HIS A 74 -16.85 -13.36 -3.17
CA HIS A 74 -15.85 -12.45 -3.71
C HIS A 74 -14.54 -13.19 -4.04
N PRO A 75 -14.07 -13.19 -5.31
CA PRO A 75 -12.96 -14.02 -5.75
C PRO A 75 -11.63 -13.67 -5.07
N VAL A 76 -11.33 -12.38 -4.91
CA VAL A 76 -10.08 -11.94 -4.25
C VAL A 76 -10.10 -12.28 -2.76
N ALA A 77 -11.15 -11.93 -2.01
CA ALA A 77 -11.28 -12.32 -0.60
C ALA A 77 -11.16 -13.84 -0.40
N ALA A 78 -11.80 -14.66 -1.26
CA ALA A 78 -11.64 -16.11 -1.21
C ALA A 78 -10.18 -16.55 -1.44
N ALA A 79 -9.46 -15.91 -2.37
CA ALA A 79 -8.05 -16.22 -2.64
C ALA A 79 -7.14 -15.80 -1.47
N VAL A 80 -7.37 -14.64 -0.86
CA VAL A 80 -6.63 -14.18 0.33
C VAL A 80 -6.85 -15.13 1.49
N LYS A 81 -8.08 -15.56 1.74
CA LYS A 81 -8.38 -16.55 2.79
C LYS A 81 -7.69 -17.89 2.54
N ARG A 82 -7.60 -18.34 1.28
CA ARG A 82 -6.79 -19.53 0.94
C ARG A 82 -5.32 -19.31 1.30
N ALA A 83 -4.75 -18.14 1.01
CA ALA A 83 -3.37 -17.81 1.40
C ALA A 83 -3.19 -17.76 2.93
N ILE A 84 -4.12 -17.14 3.65
CA ILE A 84 -4.11 -17.09 5.13
C ILE A 84 -4.11 -18.50 5.71
N GLY A 85 -5.01 -19.38 5.26
CA GLY A 85 -5.07 -20.76 5.73
C GLY A 85 -3.85 -21.60 5.36
N ALA A 86 -3.35 -21.45 4.12
CA ALA A 86 -2.22 -22.25 3.63
C ALA A 86 -0.88 -21.90 4.31
N PHE A 87 -0.67 -20.63 4.67
CA PHE A 87 0.61 -20.14 5.21
C PHE A 87 0.51 -19.61 6.63
N SER A 88 -0.66 -19.75 7.29
CA SER A 88 -0.91 -19.22 8.64
C SER A 88 -0.57 -17.73 8.75
N LEU A 89 -0.96 -16.95 7.73
CA LEU A 89 -0.67 -15.53 7.69
C LEU A 89 -1.40 -14.81 8.83
N PRO A 90 -0.75 -13.86 9.52
CA PRO A 90 -1.35 -13.18 10.66
C PRO A 90 -2.49 -12.27 10.21
N LEU A 91 -3.73 -12.60 10.60
CA LEU A 91 -4.92 -11.82 10.23
C LEU A 91 -4.83 -10.36 10.67
N ALA A 92 -4.24 -10.12 11.85
CA ALA A 92 -3.98 -8.79 12.40
C ALA A 92 -3.14 -7.88 11.47
N ALA A 93 -2.33 -8.46 10.57
CA ALA A 93 -1.59 -7.66 9.58
C ALA A 93 -2.51 -7.10 8.49
N PHE A 94 -3.57 -7.81 8.13
CA PHE A 94 -4.60 -7.32 7.20
C PHE A 94 -5.45 -6.24 7.87
N ASP A 95 -5.76 -6.39 9.15
CA ASP A 95 -6.56 -5.42 9.91
C ASP A 95 -5.86 -4.07 10.01
N ARG A 96 -4.57 -4.07 10.38
CA ARG A 96 -3.77 -2.84 10.40
C ARG A 96 -3.64 -2.22 9.01
N LEU A 97 -3.53 -3.03 7.97
CA LEU A 97 -3.48 -2.54 6.60
C LEU A 97 -4.80 -1.86 6.21
N LEU A 98 -5.95 -2.46 6.55
CA LEU A 98 -7.27 -1.86 6.32
C LEU A 98 -7.45 -0.56 7.12
N GLU A 99 -7.04 -0.54 8.39
CA GLU A 99 -7.07 0.65 9.24
C GLU A 99 -6.22 1.78 8.66
N ALA A 100 -4.98 1.48 8.24
CA ALA A 100 -4.11 2.47 7.60
C ALA A 100 -4.71 3.05 6.30
N ARG A 101 -5.56 2.29 5.58
CA ARG A 101 -6.26 2.76 4.38
C ARG A 101 -7.41 3.72 4.68
N ILE A 102 -7.86 3.85 5.92
CA ILE A 102 -8.83 4.89 6.29
C ILE A 102 -8.23 6.26 6.01
N PHE A 103 -6.94 6.47 6.26
CA PHE A 103 -6.24 7.71 5.95
C PHE A 103 -6.44 8.13 4.48
N ASP A 104 -6.40 7.19 3.54
CA ASP A 104 -6.53 7.48 2.10
C ASP A 104 -7.94 7.99 1.71
N LEU A 105 -8.95 7.81 2.58
CA LEU A 105 -10.32 8.28 2.35
C LEU A 105 -10.48 9.76 2.70
N TRP A 106 -9.65 10.23 3.63
CA TRP A 106 -9.64 11.59 4.12
C TRP A 106 -8.54 12.36 3.39
N HIS A 107 -8.86 13.53 2.84
CA HIS A 107 -7.91 14.30 2.03
C HIS A 107 -6.97 15.16 2.89
N ASP A 108 -6.71 14.71 4.12
CA ASP A 108 -5.87 15.40 5.07
C ASP A 108 -4.39 15.25 4.67
N PRO A 109 -3.56 16.29 4.88
CA PRO A 109 -2.13 16.18 4.61
C PRO A 109 -1.47 15.20 5.59
N MET A 110 -0.49 14.43 5.09
CA MET A 110 0.35 13.58 5.93
C MET A 110 1.05 14.44 7.01
N PRO A 111 0.85 14.21 8.32
CA PRO A 111 1.29 15.17 9.33
C PRO A 111 2.80 15.23 9.49
N SER A 112 3.46 14.07 9.60
CA SER A 112 4.90 13.99 9.82
C SER A 112 5.57 12.84 9.04
N LEU A 113 6.91 12.87 8.99
CA LEU A 113 7.68 11.74 8.45
C LEU A 113 7.41 10.44 9.22
N ALA A 114 7.29 10.52 10.55
CA ALA A 114 7.03 9.36 11.38
C ALA A 114 5.65 8.74 11.07
N ASP A 115 4.64 9.57 10.78
CA ASP A 115 3.32 9.10 10.36
C ASP A 115 3.37 8.43 8.98
N LEU A 116 4.17 8.99 8.05
CA LEU A 116 4.38 8.39 6.73
C LEU A 116 5.09 7.04 6.82
N GLU A 117 6.08 6.91 7.69
CA GLU A 117 6.79 5.66 7.97
C GLU A 117 5.86 4.63 8.63
N GLY A 118 5.03 5.05 9.60
CA GLY A 118 4.00 4.21 10.21
C GLY A 118 2.99 3.69 9.18
N TYR A 119 2.45 4.59 8.35
CA TYR A 119 1.58 4.25 7.23
C TYR A 119 2.25 3.24 6.28
N ALA A 120 3.52 3.45 5.93
CA ALA A 120 4.27 2.53 5.09
C ALA A 120 4.52 1.17 5.78
N GLY A 121 4.69 1.17 7.10
CA GLY A 121 4.81 -0.01 7.96
C GLY A 121 3.57 -0.90 7.84
N ASP A 122 2.39 -0.34 8.08
CA ASP A 122 1.13 -1.09 8.04
C ASP A 122 0.64 -1.42 6.62
N THR A 123 1.12 -0.70 5.60
CA THR A 123 0.79 -0.96 4.20
C THR A 123 1.85 -1.78 3.46
N SER A 124 2.80 -1.12 2.79
CA SER A 124 3.75 -1.77 1.90
C SER A 124 4.69 -2.74 2.62
N SER A 125 5.14 -2.40 3.83
CA SER A 125 6.09 -3.22 4.60
C SER A 125 5.43 -4.50 5.10
N SER A 126 4.23 -4.38 5.68
CA SER A 126 3.39 -5.51 6.08
C SER A 126 3.13 -6.45 4.89
N LEU A 127 2.78 -5.90 3.72
CA LEU A 127 2.53 -6.69 2.51
C LEU A 127 3.77 -7.44 2.01
N LEU A 128 4.95 -6.80 2.03
CA LEU A 128 6.22 -7.46 1.71
C LEU A 128 6.54 -8.60 2.69
N GLN A 129 6.32 -8.37 3.99
CA GLN A 129 6.55 -9.41 4.99
C GLN A 129 5.59 -10.60 4.82
N LEU A 130 4.32 -10.34 4.50
CA LEU A 130 3.35 -11.40 4.18
C LEU A 130 3.78 -12.21 2.94
N ALA A 131 4.24 -11.54 1.89
CA ALA A 131 4.78 -12.20 0.70
C ALA A 131 6.03 -13.04 1.02
N ALA A 132 6.93 -12.54 1.88
CA ALA A 132 8.10 -13.29 2.33
C ALA A 132 7.72 -14.56 3.13
N ILE A 133 6.70 -14.49 3.99
CA ILE A 133 6.17 -15.65 4.71
C ILE A 133 5.61 -16.69 3.73
N VAL A 134 4.86 -16.27 2.69
CA VAL A 134 4.38 -17.17 1.63
C VAL A 134 5.55 -17.87 0.94
N LEU A 135 6.58 -17.12 0.56
CA LEU A 135 7.78 -17.66 -0.09
C LEU A 135 8.59 -18.60 0.82
N ALA A 136 8.54 -18.40 2.14
CA ALA A 136 9.15 -19.28 3.13
C ALA A 136 8.30 -20.52 3.46
N GLY A 137 7.12 -20.66 2.87
CA GLY A 137 6.20 -21.77 3.15
C GLY A 137 5.51 -21.64 4.51
N GLY A 138 5.18 -20.43 4.94
CA GLY A 138 4.42 -20.16 6.17
C GLY A 138 5.27 -20.07 7.44
N ARG A 139 6.59 -20.22 7.30
CA ARG A 139 7.54 -20.05 8.40
C ARG A 139 7.98 -18.60 8.51
N ASP A 140 8.51 -18.22 9.66
CA ASP A 140 9.19 -16.93 9.82
C ASP A 140 10.43 -16.88 8.91
N PRO A 141 10.48 -15.97 7.91
CA PRO A 141 11.63 -15.81 7.04
C PRO A 141 12.79 -15.04 7.69
N GLY A 142 12.59 -14.41 8.86
CA GLY A 142 13.59 -13.54 9.48
C GLY A 142 13.81 -12.22 8.72
N THR A 143 12.86 -11.82 7.88
CA THR A 143 12.97 -10.64 6.99
C THR A 143 12.24 -9.40 7.49
N ALA A 144 11.71 -9.40 8.72
CA ALA A 144 10.82 -8.34 9.19
C ALA A 144 11.45 -6.93 9.10
N GLU A 145 12.71 -6.79 9.51
CA GLU A 145 13.46 -5.53 9.42
C GLU A 145 13.67 -5.09 7.96
N ALA A 146 14.14 -6.00 7.11
CA ALA A 146 14.35 -5.73 5.68
C ALA A 146 13.05 -5.38 4.96
N ALA A 147 11.95 -6.07 5.26
CA ALA A 147 10.62 -5.77 4.72
C ALA A 147 10.11 -4.41 5.20
N GLY A 148 10.40 -4.05 6.46
CA GLY A 148 10.20 -2.72 7.04
C GLY A 148 10.84 -1.61 6.20
N HIS A 149 12.17 -1.67 6.07
CA HIS A 149 12.93 -0.67 5.32
C HIS A 149 12.52 -0.63 3.83
N ALA A 150 12.41 -1.79 3.18
CA ALA A 150 12.00 -1.85 1.78
C ALA A 150 10.59 -1.28 1.54
N GLY A 151 9.65 -1.54 2.45
CA GLY A 151 8.28 -1.03 2.34
C GLY A 151 8.19 0.49 2.51
N VAL A 152 8.97 1.07 3.43
CA VAL A 152 9.11 2.53 3.55
C VAL A 152 9.70 3.13 2.27
N ALA A 153 10.82 2.58 1.80
CA ALA A 153 11.50 3.06 0.58
C ALA A 153 10.57 3.02 -0.65
N LEU A 154 9.82 1.92 -0.84
CA LEU A 154 8.85 1.79 -1.93
C LEU A 154 7.70 2.79 -1.79
N THR A 155 7.19 2.99 -0.58
CA THR A 155 6.07 3.90 -0.33
C THR A 155 6.47 5.33 -0.66
N ILE A 156 7.56 5.82 -0.08
CA ILE A 156 8.04 7.18 -0.32
C ILE A 156 8.39 7.37 -1.80
N THR A 157 9.12 6.44 -2.42
CA THR A 157 9.46 6.51 -3.84
C THR A 157 8.20 6.57 -4.72
N GLY A 158 7.18 5.77 -4.40
CA GLY A 158 5.89 5.80 -5.07
C GLY A 158 5.22 7.18 -4.97
N ARG A 159 5.16 7.76 -3.77
CA ARG A 159 4.58 9.11 -3.55
C ARG A 159 5.34 10.21 -4.27
N LEU A 160 6.67 10.14 -4.32
CA LEU A 160 7.49 11.08 -5.09
C LEU A 160 7.20 10.98 -6.60
N ARG A 161 7.00 9.76 -7.12
CA ARG A 161 6.66 9.55 -8.54
C ARG A 161 5.26 10.03 -8.91
N THR A 162 4.30 9.93 -7.99
CA THR A 162 2.89 10.32 -8.23
C THR A 162 2.57 11.74 -7.80
N LEU A 163 3.52 12.47 -7.22
CA LEU A 163 3.32 13.80 -6.63
C LEU A 163 2.51 14.74 -7.52
N GLY A 164 2.85 14.88 -8.80
CA GLY A 164 2.12 15.79 -9.70
C GLY A 164 0.64 15.40 -9.88
N HIS A 165 0.36 14.10 -9.98
CA HIS A 165 -1.01 13.60 -10.04
C HIS A 165 -1.75 13.82 -8.72
N ASP A 166 -1.14 13.47 -7.60
CA ASP A 166 -1.75 13.58 -6.28
C ASP A 166 -2.00 15.04 -5.89
N SER A 167 -1.06 15.95 -6.16
CA SER A 167 -1.24 17.39 -5.99
C SER A 167 -2.43 17.92 -6.80
N SER A 168 -2.57 17.51 -8.08
CA SER A 168 -3.70 17.94 -8.93
C SER A 168 -5.06 17.43 -8.43
N ALA A 169 -5.06 16.28 -7.75
CA ALA A 169 -6.23 15.68 -7.12
C ALA A 169 -6.43 16.16 -5.68
N ARG A 170 -5.66 17.16 -5.22
CA ARG A 170 -5.65 17.67 -3.84
C ARG A 170 -5.43 16.59 -2.77
N ARG A 171 -4.53 15.64 -3.03
CA ARG A 171 -4.04 14.65 -2.06
C ARG A 171 -2.55 14.86 -1.81
N LEU A 172 -2.15 15.03 -0.55
CA LEU A 172 -0.74 15.24 -0.21
C LEU A 172 -0.25 14.21 0.82
N PHE A 173 0.59 13.30 0.33
CA PHE A 173 1.32 12.34 1.16
C PHE A 173 2.70 12.84 1.57
N LEU A 174 3.11 14.03 1.10
CA LEU A 174 4.33 14.67 1.57
C LEU A 174 4.13 15.13 3.01
N PRO A 175 5.07 14.81 3.93
CA PRO A 175 4.95 15.21 5.32
C PRO A 175 4.90 16.74 5.49
N ALA A 176 3.88 17.22 6.21
CA ALA A 176 3.66 18.64 6.45
C ALA A 176 4.78 19.27 7.30
N ASP A 177 5.36 18.52 8.23
CA ASP A 177 6.52 18.95 9.01
C ASP A 177 7.76 19.21 8.14
N ILE A 178 8.03 18.36 7.15
CA ILE A 178 9.11 18.55 6.17
C ILE A 178 8.80 19.75 5.28
N ALA A 179 7.57 19.86 4.78
CA ALA A 179 7.14 21.00 3.97
C ALA A 179 7.36 22.34 4.68
N ALA A 180 6.95 22.42 5.94
CA ALA A 180 7.13 23.62 6.75
C ALA A 180 8.61 23.99 6.95
N ARG A 181 9.52 23.02 7.14
CA ARG A 181 10.97 23.27 7.25
C ARG A 181 11.57 23.92 6.00
N HIS A 182 11.02 23.62 4.82
CA HIS A 182 11.42 24.22 3.54
C HIS A 182 10.64 25.49 3.19
N GLY A 183 9.76 25.97 4.08
CA GLY A 183 8.94 27.15 3.85
C GLY A 183 7.84 26.95 2.79
N LEU A 184 7.38 25.71 2.59
CA LEU A 184 6.28 25.39 1.67
C LEU A 184 4.97 25.28 2.45
N ASP A 185 3.95 25.96 1.93
CA ASP A 185 2.56 25.77 2.38
C ASP A 185 1.83 24.76 1.48
N LEU A 186 0.64 24.33 1.93
CA LEU A 186 -0.18 23.36 1.21
C LEU A 186 -0.61 23.88 -0.17
N ASP A 187 -0.91 25.18 -0.29
CA ASP A 187 -1.35 25.77 -1.56
C ASP A 187 -0.25 25.72 -2.63
N THR A 188 1.01 25.98 -2.23
CA THR A 188 2.17 25.84 -3.12
C THR A 188 2.38 24.39 -3.55
N LEU A 189 2.19 23.44 -2.63
CA LEU A 189 2.31 22.01 -2.93
C LEU A 189 1.19 21.53 -3.87
N PHE A 190 -0.04 21.98 -3.69
CA PHE A 190 -1.16 21.66 -4.56
C PHE A 190 -1.04 22.31 -5.94
N ALA A 191 -0.46 23.52 -6.02
CA ALA A 191 -0.19 24.19 -7.28
C ALA A 191 0.81 23.41 -8.17
N GLY A 192 1.58 22.48 -7.61
CA GLY A 192 2.49 21.61 -8.36
C GLY A 192 3.60 22.37 -9.11
N THR A 193 3.88 23.61 -8.71
CA THR A 193 4.86 24.46 -9.38
C THR A 193 6.26 24.09 -8.91
N ALA A 194 7.17 23.86 -9.86
CA ALA A 194 8.56 23.56 -9.55
C ALA A 194 9.26 24.81 -8.97
N THR A 195 9.52 24.80 -7.66
CA THR A 195 10.26 25.84 -6.95
C THR A 195 11.57 25.28 -6.39
N PRO A 196 12.59 26.12 -6.11
CA PRO A 196 13.79 25.66 -5.42
C PRO A 196 13.49 25.00 -4.07
N ALA A 197 12.49 25.51 -3.32
CA ALA A 197 12.04 24.94 -2.06
C ALA A 197 11.44 23.54 -2.24
N LEU A 198 10.60 23.34 -3.26
CA LEU A 198 10.10 22.00 -3.60
C LEU A 198 11.24 21.06 -3.99
N GLY A 199 12.22 21.54 -4.78
CA GLY A 199 13.42 20.77 -5.12
C GLY A 199 14.23 20.31 -3.90
N ALA A 200 14.38 21.18 -2.89
CA ALA A 200 15.05 20.87 -1.64
C ALA A 200 14.26 19.87 -0.78
N LEU A 201 12.94 20.02 -0.67
CA LEU A 201 12.08 19.03 -0.02
C LEU A 201 12.21 17.65 -0.66
N LEU A 202 12.13 17.58 -1.99
CA LEU A 202 12.27 16.32 -2.72
C LEU A 202 13.69 15.73 -2.62
N ALA A 203 14.70 16.56 -2.37
CA ALA A 203 16.04 16.08 -2.03
C ALA A 203 16.07 15.42 -0.64
N GLU A 204 15.50 16.07 0.37
CA GLU A 204 15.41 15.50 1.72
C GLU A 204 14.62 14.18 1.73
N MET A 205 13.47 14.11 1.04
CA MET A 205 12.71 12.86 0.92
C MET A 205 13.50 11.74 0.23
N ARG A 206 14.37 12.06 -0.74
CA ARG A 206 15.26 11.07 -1.37
C ARG A 206 16.37 10.61 -0.43
N ASP A 207 16.86 11.48 0.44
CA ASP A 207 17.84 11.11 1.47
C ASP A 207 17.23 10.21 2.54
N VAL A 208 15.96 10.46 2.93
CA VAL A 208 15.18 9.53 3.75
C VAL A 208 15.11 8.16 3.08
N VAL A 209 14.71 8.08 1.80
CA VAL A 209 14.67 6.79 1.08
C VAL A 209 16.02 6.07 1.11
N ARG A 210 17.13 6.79 0.90
CA ARG A 210 18.48 6.21 0.95
C ARG A 210 18.86 5.64 2.31
N HIS A 211 18.28 6.16 3.40
CA HIS A 211 18.52 5.62 4.74
C HIS A 211 17.86 4.25 4.95
N HIS A 212 16.90 3.87 4.11
CA HIS A 212 16.24 2.56 4.12
C HIS A 212 16.79 1.58 3.07
N LEU A 213 17.90 1.89 2.40
CA LEU A 213 18.55 1.02 1.40
C LEU A 213 19.91 0.54 1.89
#